data_AF-A0A498DW29-F1
#
_entry.id   AF-A0A498DW29-F1
#
_cell.length_a   1.000
_cell.length_b   1.000
_cell.length_c   1.000
_cell.angle_alpha   90.00
_cell.angle_beta   90.00
_cell.angle_gamma   90.00
#
_symmetry.space_group_name_H-M   'P 1'
#
loop_
_entity.id
_entity.type
_entity.pdbx_description
1 polymer ?
#
loop_
_entity_poly.entity_id
_entity_poly.type
_entity_poly.pdbx_seq_one_letter_code
_entity_poly.pdbx_strand_id
1 'polypeptide(L)'
;MRSAPTILHLDMDAFYAAVEQASKPSLRGKAVVVGGLGPRGVVATASYEARRFGVHSAMPTAQARRLCPNAAYLVPRFPLYRQVSDVVMGLLRELSPLVEPLSLDEAFVDLEAGGTPAEAAAVRAVARRLRADIRAATGLDGSVGLAGSKLLAKIASEDAKPDGLVVIEPGTERDLLAPMPVRTLPGIGPATAETLRRAGITTVGETVEAGQDELLRLLGRAHGTGLYAMANGIDERPVVAERDAKSVSVEDTFDVDLTDRTRVRNELGRLAERCVERLRAAGRSGRTVVIKVRSYDFSTLTRSETLRGPTDDPAVVREAAARLLDGVDTTAGVRLLGVGVTGLASFTQEDLFAQAAGDARHPVADTDAARTETGLPDGPEPAPGGADGPRHAAADDPPRRWLPGNDVAHAAHGPGWVQGSGVGRVTVRFEGPGTPPGRVRTFAVDDPELSAADPPPLTASPAHPDGPDDAAGGQPSAPAIRPKSVSGGRGADGSPPVGTSSP
;
A
#
# COMPACT_ATOMS: atom_id res chain seq x y z
N MET A 1 -6.28 31.25 2.21
CA MET A 1 -6.94 30.12 2.89
C MET A 1 -8.45 30.19 2.65
N ARG A 2 -9.14 29.05 2.67
CA ARG A 2 -10.59 28.99 2.44
C ARG A 2 -11.35 29.66 3.58
N SER A 3 -12.48 30.28 3.27
CA SER A 3 -13.37 30.92 4.25
C SER A 3 -14.32 29.95 4.96
N ALA A 4 -14.34 28.68 4.55
CA ALA A 4 -15.14 27.62 5.16
C ALA A 4 -14.33 26.32 5.32
N PRO A 5 -14.70 25.45 6.29
CA PRO A 5 -13.98 24.20 6.55
C PRO A 5 -14.37 23.07 5.58
N THR A 6 -14.16 23.30 4.28
CA THR A 6 -14.62 22.41 3.19
C THR A 6 -13.64 21.30 2.83
N ILE A 7 -12.44 21.28 3.43
CA ILE A 7 -11.49 20.17 3.30
C ILE A 7 -11.80 19.14 4.37
N LEU A 8 -12.22 17.95 3.93
CA LEU A 8 -12.41 16.79 4.75
C LEU A 8 -11.16 15.93 4.73
N HIS A 9 -10.81 15.38 5.88
CA HIS A 9 -9.84 14.30 6.01
C HIS A 9 -10.49 13.16 6.79
N LEU A 10 -10.52 11.97 6.19
CA LEU A 10 -10.96 10.73 6.82
C LEU A 10 -9.74 9.87 7.15
N ASP A 11 -9.71 9.28 8.33
CA ASP A 11 -8.75 8.25 8.75
C ASP A 11 -9.49 7.10 9.47
N MET A 12 -9.39 5.87 8.96
CA MET A 12 -10.06 4.71 9.56
C MET A 12 -9.35 4.27 10.85
N ASP A 13 -10.14 4.09 11.92
CA ASP A 13 -9.61 3.91 13.25
C ASP A 13 -8.90 2.55 13.43
N ALA A 14 -7.61 2.59 13.76
CA ALA A 14 -6.77 1.40 13.96
C ALA A 14 -6.96 0.34 12.85
N PHE A 15 -7.06 0.80 11.60
CA PHE A 15 -7.66 0.09 10.46
C PHE A 15 -7.42 -1.42 10.41
N TYR A 16 -6.17 -1.89 10.26
CA TYR A 16 -5.91 -3.33 10.13
C TYR A 16 -6.36 -4.11 11.37
N ALA A 17 -6.12 -3.59 12.58
CA ALA A 17 -6.54 -4.28 13.80
C ALA A 17 -8.07 -4.29 13.93
N ALA A 18 -8.76 -3.22 13.55
CA ALA A 18 -10.22 -3.14 13.54
C ALA A 18 -10.84 -4.12 12.53
N VAL A 19 -10.26 -4.24 11.32
CA VAL A 19 -10.66 -5.25 10.33
C VAL A 19 -10.49 -6.67 10.87
N GLU A 20 -9.38 -6.95 11.55
CA GLU A 20 -9.15 -8.26 12.17
C GLU A 20 -10.16 -8.54 13.30
N GLN A 21 -10.48 -7.56 14.15
CA GLN A 21 -11.50 -7.70 15.20
C GLN A 21 -12.91 -7.87 14.63
N ALA A 22 -13.24 -7.18 13.54
CA ALA A 22 -14.55 -7.28 12.89
C ALA A 22 -14.75 -8.66 12.25
N SER A 23 -13.72 -9.17 11.57
CA SER A 23 -13.75 -10.48 10.90
C SER A 23 -13.62 -11.68 11.83
N LYS A 24 -13.05 -11.50 13.02
CA LYS A 24 -12.80 -12.58 13.99
C LYS A 24 -13.55 -12.28 15.30
N PRO A 25 -14.80 -12.76 15.48
CA PRO A 25 -15.63 -12.45 16.64
C PRO A 25 -14.96 -12.65 18.00
N SER A 26 -14.08 -13.64 18.12
CA SER A 26 -13.34 -13.90 19.37
C SER A 26 -12.32 -12.82 19.75
N LEU A 27 -11.92 -11.96 18.79
CA LEU A 27 -10.96 -10.88 18.99
C LEU A 27 -11.61 -9.53 19.31
N ARG A 28 -12.93 -9.40 19.22
CA ARG A 28 -13.65 -8.15 19.52
C ARG A 28 -13.36 -7.69 20.96
N GLY A 29 -12.94 -6.44 21.12
CA GLY A 29 -12.58 -5.88 22.42
C GLY A 29 -11.28 -6.44 23.02
N LYS A 30 -10.46 -7.16 22.23
CA LYS A 30 -9.18 -7.75 22.67
C LYS A 30 -8.00 -7.02 22.04
N ALA A 31 -6.86 -7.03 22.73
CA ALA A 31 -5.61 -6.53 22.18
C ALA A 31 -5.21 -7.33 20.94
N VAL A 32 -5.25 -6.68 19.78
CA VAL A 32 -4.77 -7.19 18.49
C VAL A 32 -3.60 -6.34 18.00
N VAL A 33 -2.58 -7.02 17.48
CA VAL A 33 -1.39 -6.45 16.86
C VAL A 33 -1.21 -7.10 15.50
N VAL A 34 -1.22 -6.30 14.43
CA VAL A 34 -1.01 -6.75 13.06
C VAL A 34 0.38 -6.31 12.61
N GLY A 35 1.16 -7.21 12.03
CA GLY A 35 2.48 -6.87 11.52
C GLY A 35 3.38 -8.07 11.21
N GLY A 36 4.67 -7.80 11.03
CA GLY A 36 5.65 -8.87 10.86
C GLY A 36 5.80 -9.66 12.15
N LEU A 37 5.66 -10.99 12.08
CA LEU A 37 5.76 -11.87 13.26
C LEU A 37 7.14 -12.51 13.44
N GLY A 38 8.02 -12.38 12.45
CA GLY A 38 9.40 -12.85 12.50
C GLY A 38 10.29 -12.04 13.47
N PRO A 39 11.55 -12.46 13.67
CA PRO A 39 12.49 -11.83 14.61
C PRO A 39 12.73 -10.34 14.35
N ARG A 40 12.61 -9.91 13.08
CA ARG A 40 12.81 -8.52 12.64
C ARG A 40 11.50 -7.82 12.27
N GLY A 41 10.38 -8.44 12.64
CA GLY A 41 9.05 -7.89 12.39
C GLY A 41 8.80 -6.59 13.14
N VAL A 42 7.96 -5.76 12.54
CA VAL A 42 7.46 -4.51 13.13
C VAL A 42 5.95 -4.52 13.16
N VAL A 43 5.39 -3.82 14.13
CA VAL A 43 3.94 -3.56 14.24
C VAL A 43 3.53 -2.65 13.08
N ALA A 44 2.63 -3.13 12.23
CA ALA A 44 1.97 -2.29 11.23
C ALA A 44 0.87 -1.46 11.92
N THR A 45 0.00 -2.14 12.66
CA THR A 45 -1.12 -1.51 13.39
C THR A 45 -1.35 -2.20 14.72
N ALA A 46 -1.67 -1.42 15.74
CA ALA A 46 -2.13 -1.90 17.04
C ALA A 46 -3.54 -1.37 17.31
N SER A 47 -4.41 -2.27 17.77
CA SER A 47 -5.74 -1.95 18.33
C SER A 47 -5.64 -0.97 19.50
N TYR A 48 -6.71 -0.23 19.80
CA TYR A 48 -6.74 0.65 20.98
C TYR A 48 -6.50 -0.12 22.27
N GLU A 49 -6.97 -1.36 22.37
CA GLU A 49 -6.72 -2.21 23.53
C GLU A 49 -5.23 -2.51 23.71
N ALA A 50 -4.48 -2.75 22.63
CA ALA A 50 -3.04 -2.94 22.67
C ALA A 50 -2.28 -1.63 22.92
N ARG A 51 -2.76 -0.49 22.40
CA ARG A 51 -2.17 0.83 22.62
C ARG A 51 -2.13 1.24 24.09
N ARG A 52 -3.11 0.80 24.90
CA ARG A 52 -3.10 0.99 26.37
C ARG A 52 -1.88 0.36 27.06
N PHE A 53 -1.25 -0.65 26.46
CA PHE A 53 -0.01 -1.26 26.95
C PHE A 53 1.24 -0.59 26.37
N GLY A 54 1.10 0.53 25.66
CA GLY A 54 2.20 1.25 25.03
C GLY A 54 2.60 0.72 23.65
N VAL A 55 1.88 -0.28 23.09
CA VAL A 55 2.16 -0.78 21.73
C VAL A 55 1.71 0.24 20.69
N HIS A 56 2.57 0.54 19.72
CA HIS A 56 2.26 1.49 18.63
C HIS A 56 2.86 1.02 17.30
N SER A 57 2.41 1.60 16.20
CA SER A 57 2.95 1.34 14.85
C SER A 57 4.45 1.63 14.79
N ALA A 58 5.15 0.91 13.89
CA ALA A 58 6.60 0.90 13.73
C ALA A 58 7.41 0.39 14.95
N MET A 59 6.77 -0.02 16.04
CA MET A 59 7.45 -0.69 17.16
C MET A 59 7.96 -2.07 16.72
N PRO A 60 9.18 -2.49 17.13
CA PRO A 60 9.62 -3.87 16.95
C PRO A 60 8.65 -4.88 17.59
N THR A 61 8.24 -5.91 16.85
CA THR A 61 7.26 -6.90 17.35
C THR A 61 7.74 -7.60 18.63
N ALA A 62 9.05 -7.82 18.76
CA ALA A 62 9.64 -8.37 19.99
C ALA A 62 9.41 -7.45 21.21
N GLN A 63 9.47 -6.13 21.03
CA GLN A 63 9.15 -5.17 22.09
C GLN A 63 7.65 -5.17 22.38
N ALA A 64 6.81 -5.18 21.35
CA ALA A 64 5.37 -5.28 21.52
C ALA A 64 4.98 -6.52 22.34
N ARG A 65 5.62 -7.69 22.09
CA ARG A 65 5.39 -8.93 22.85
C ARG A 65 5.79 -8.84 24.33
N ARG A 66 6.81 -8.03 24.66
CA ARG A 66 7.17 -7.78 26.06
C ARG A 66 6.15 -6.88 26.75
N LEU A 67 5.62 -5.88 26.05
CA LEU A 67 4.63 -4.94 26.59
C LEU A 67 3.23 -5.54 26.70
N CYS A 68 2.81 -6.34 25.72
CA CYS A 68 1.46 -6.89 25.63
C CYS A 68 1.50 -8.40 25.28
N PRO A 69 2.01 -9.27 26.17
CA PRO A 69 2.26 -10.68 25.87
C PRO A 69 1.00 -11.47 25.49
N ASN A 70 -0.16 -11.04 25.98
CA ASN A 70 -1.45 -11.70 25.77
C ASN A 70 -2.23 -11.16 24.55
N ALA A 71 -1.64 -10.26 23.75
CA ALA A 71 -2.27 -9.79 22.51
C ALA A 71 -2.32 -10.90 21.45
N ALA A 72 -3.32 -10.83 20.57
CA ALA A 72 -3.33 -11.60 19.34
C ALA A 72 -2.37 -10.95 18.33
N TYR A 73 -1.34 -11.69 17.92
CA TYR A 73 -0.36 -11.26 16.93
C TYR A 73 -0.66 -11.91 15.59
N LEU A 74 -1.06 -11.11 14.61
CA LEU A 74 -1.57 -11.59 13.32
C LEU A 74 -0.70 -11.07 12.16
N VAL A 75 -0.58 -11.88 11.11
CA VAL A 75 0.00 -11.43 9.84
C VAL A 75 -1.00 -10.57 9.06
N PRO A 76 -0.54 -9.59 8.26
CA PRO A 76 -1.42 -8.75 7.45
C PRO A 76 -2.18 -9.53 6.37
N ARG A 77 -3.49 -9.29 6.26
CA ARG A 77 -4.36 -9.81 5.18
C ARG A 77 -4.74 -8.71 4.19
N PHE A 78 -3.76 -8.27 3.39
CA PHE A 78 -3.93 -7.17 2.43
C PHE A 78 -5.09 -7.31 1.44
N PRO A 79 -5.48 -8.51 0.93
CA PRO A 79 -6.67 -8.63 0.10
C PRO A 79 -7.93 -8.12 0.79
N LEU A 80 -8.18 -8.52 2.05
CA LEU A 80 -9.31 -8.02 2.83
C LEU A 80 -9.19 -6.52 3.10
N TYR A 81 -7.99 -6.03 3.44
CA TYR A 81 -7.78 -4.60 3.72
C TYR A 81 -8.09 -3.74 2.49
N ARG A 82 -7.74 -4.22 1.29
CA ARG A 82 -8.09 -3.54 0.03
C ARG A 82 -9.59 -3.56 -0.24
N GLN A 83 -10.26 -4.70 -0.07
CA GLN A 83 -11.72 -4.77 -0.23
C GLN A 83 -12.44 -3.74 0.64
N VAL A 84 -12.04 -3.61 1.91
CA VAL A 84 -12.63 -2.60 2.81
C VAL A 84 -12.26 -1.18 2.39
N SER A 85 -11.00 -0.94 2.03
CA SER A 85 -10.52 0.34 1.49
C SER A 85 -11.32 0.76 0.26
N ASP A 86 -11.61 -0.15 -0.67
CA ASP A 86 -12.30 0.15 -1.92
C ASP A 86 -13.74 0.61 -1.66
N VAL A 87 -14.43 0.00 -0.70
CA VAL A 87 -15.75 0.44 -0.23
C VAL A 87 -15.69 1.86 0.34
N VAL A 88 -14.76 2.11 1.26
CA VAL A 88 -14.61 3.44 1.90
C VAL A 88 -14.26 4.51 0.86
N MET A 89 -13.30 4.24 -0.02
CA MET A 89 -12.91 5.17 -1.09
C MET A 89 -14.05 5.37 -2.10
N GLY A 90 -14.90 4.37 -2.32
CA GLY A 90 -16.14 4.50 -3.10
C GLY A 90 -17.07 5.55 -2.51
N LEU A 91 -17.39 5.43 -1.22
CA LEU A 91 -18.23 6.40 -0.49
C LEU A 91 -17.65 7.82 -0.53
N LEU A 92 -16.32 7.97 -0.44
CA LEU A 92 -15.68 9.28 -0.57
C LEU A 92 -15.84 9.88 -1.97
N ARG A 93 -15.73 9.07 -3.02
CA ARG A 93 -15.89 9.53 -4.42
C ARG A 93 -17.33 9.92 -4.75
N GLU A 94 -18.31 9.41 -4.02
CA GLU A 94 -19.70 9.88 -4.11
C GLU A 94 -19.88 11.30 -3.57
N LEU A 95 -19.02 11.74 -2.64
CA LEU A 95 -19.08 13.08 -2.07
C LEU A 95 -18.43 14.14 -2.95
N SER A 96 -17.41 13.79 -3.73
CA SER A 96 -16.64 14.74 -4.53
C SER A 96 -15.81 14.05 -5.62
N PRO A 97 -15.60 14.69 -6.78
CA PRO A 97 -14.61 14.24 -7.76
C PRO A 97 -13.16 14.44 -7.28
N LEU A 98 -12.92 15.26 -6.26
CA LEU A 98 -11.59 15.54 -5.72
C LEU A 98 -11.36 14.76 -4.42
N VAL A 99 -10.97 13.50 -4.58
CA VAL A 99 -10.54 12.61 -3.50
C VAL A 99 -9.06 12.29 -3.69
N GLU A 100 -8.22 12.63 -2.71
CA GLU A 100 -6.78 12.36 -2.71
C GLU A 100 -6.45 11.27 -1.67
N PRO A 101 -6.36 9.98 -2.06
CA PRO A 101 -5.95 8.92 -1.14
C PRO A 101 -4.50 9.08 -0.69
N LEU A 102 -4.22 8.89 0.61
CA LEU A 102 -2.87 8.85 1.17
C LEU A 102 -2.41 7.41 1.44
N SER A 103 -3.34 6.56 1.86
CA SER A 103 -3.14 5.15 2.20
C SER A 103 -4.45 4.36 1.97
N LEU A 104 -4.52 3.11 2.42
CA LEU A 104 -5.73 2.29 2.35
C LEU A 104 -6.86 2.80 3.26
N ASP A 105 -6.51 3.54 4.30
CA ASP A 105 -7.40 3.98 5.36
C ASP A 105 -7.60 5.50 5.43
N GLU A 106 -6.92 6.26 4.58
CA GLU A 106 -6.83 7.71 4.73
C GLU A 106 -6.94 8.45 3.40
N ALA A 107 -7.74 9.51 3.37
CA ALA A 107 -7.91 10.36 2.20
C ALA A 107 -8.31 11.80 2.56
N PHE A 108 -7.89 12.75 1.73
CA PHE A 108 -8.48 14.09 1.69
C PHE A 108 -9.63 14.14 0.68
N VAL A 109 -10.64 14.94 0.98
CA VAL A 109 -11.75 15.25 0.08
C VAL A 109 -12.03 16.74 0.08
N ASP A 110 -12.21 17.32 -1.10
CA ASP A 110 -12.71 18.67 -1.26
C ASP A 110 -14.23 18.65 -1.40
N LEU A 111 -14.96 18.93 -0.32
CA LEU A 111 -16.42 18.85 -0.30
C LEU A 111 -17.09 19.94 -1.14
N GLU A 112 -16.42 21.09 -1.30
CA GLU A 112 -16.92 22.21 -2.09
C GLU A 112 -16.90 21.88 -3.59
N ALA A 113 -15.84 21.19 -4.06
CA ALA A 113 -15.80 20.66 -5.42
C ALA A 113 -16.87 19.59 -5.68
N GLY A 114 -17.41 18.97 -4.63
CA GLY A 114 -18.55 18.06 -4.67
C GLY A 114 -19.92 18.74 -4.58
N GLY A 115 -19.96 20.07 -4.52
CA GLY A 115 -21.21 20.85 -4.43
C GLY A 115 -21.76 20.98 -3.01
N THR A 116 -21.03 20.58 -1.97
CA THR A 116 -21.42 20.87 -0.59
C THR A 116 -21.32 22.37 -0.34
N PRO A 117 -22.37 23.04 0.18
CA PRO A 117 -22.31 24.45 0.52
C PRO A 117 -21.14 24.75 1.48
N ALA A 118 -20.47 25.89 1.26
CA ALA A 118 -19.34 26.36 2.04
C ALA A 118 -19.77 26.91 3.41
N GLU A 119 -20.44 26.07 4.20
CA GLU A 119 -21.00 26.38 5.51
C GLU A 119 -20.67 25.26 6.49
N ALA A 120 -20.16 25.60 7.69
CA ALA A 120 -19.74 24.65 8.72
C ALA A 120 -20.83 23.62 9.07
N ALA A 121 -22.10 24.05 9.10
CA ALA A 121 -23.23 23.16 9.39
C ALA A 121 -23.45 22.11 8.29
N ALA A 122 -23.35 22.51 7.02
CA ALA A 122 -23.53 21.63 5.86
C ALA A 122 -22.41 20.57 5.79
N VAL A 123 -21.15 20.99 5.89
CA VAL A 123 -20.00 20.07 5.86
C VAL A 123 -20.03 19.09 7.03
N ARG A 124 -20.45 19.54 8.23
CA ARG A 124 -20.59 18.68 9.40
C ARG A 124 -21.70 17.64 9.21
N ALA A 125 -22.81 18.00 8.56
CA ALA A 125 -23.87 17.06 8.24
C ALA A 125 -23.39 15.98 7.24
N VAL A 126 -22.64 16.37 6.22
CA VAL A 126 -22.02 15.43 5.26
C VAL A 126 -21.07 14.47 5.96
N ALA A 127 -20.18 14.97 6.82
CA ALA A 127 -19.22 14.14 7.56
C ALA A 127 -19.90 13.14 8.51
N ARG A 128 -20.98 13.54 9.19
CA ARG A 128 -21.76 12.62 10.05
C ARG A 128 -22.42 11.51 9.24
N ARG A 129 -22.99 11.85 8.07
CA ARG A 129 -23.59 10.87 7.17
C ARG A 129 -22.54 9.89 6.65
N LEU A 130 -21.41 10.38 6.16
CA LEU A 130 -20.29 9.55 5.71
C LEU A 130 -19.85 8.54 6.77
N ARG A 131 -19.69 8.97 8.04
CA ARG A 131 -19.33 8.06 9.13
C ARG A 131 -20.38 6.97 9.37
N ALA A 132 -21.66 7.33 9.32
CA ALA A 132 -22.75 6.37 9.43
C ALA A 132 -22.76 5.37 8.26
N ASP A 133 -22.53 5.85 7.04
CA ASP A 133 -22.50 5.03 5.82
C ASP A 133 -21.30 4.07 5.83
N ILE A 134 -20.11 4.53 6.25
CA ILE A 134 -18.92 3.69 6.45
C ILE A 134 -19.23 2.60 7.48
N ARG A 135 -19.83 2.97 8.62
CA ARG A 135 -20.18 2.02 9.68
C ARG A 135 -21.18 0.97 9.20
N ALA A 136 -22.19 1.39 8.44
CA ALA A 136 -23.19 0.49 7.88
C ALA A 136 -22.58 -0.46 6.82
N ALA A 137 -21.72 0.05 5.95
CA ALA A 137 -21.14 -0.70 4.85
C ALA A 137 -20.01 -1.64 5.30
N THR A 138 -19.24 -1.29 6.33
CA THR A 138 -18.02 -2.02 6.70
C THR A 138 -18.05 -2.62 8.11
N GLY A 139 -18.94 -2.13 8.98
CA GLY A 139 -18.92 -2.44 10.41
C GLY A 139 -17.76 -1.80 11.19
N LEU A 140 -17.03 -0.86 10.57
CA LEU A 140 -15.87 -0.19 11.14
C LEU A 140 -16.13 1.31 11.33
N ASP A 141 -15.32 1.92 12.19
CA ASP A 141 -15.38 3.35 12.51
C ASP A 141 -14.24 4.10 11.82
N GLY A 142 -14.48 5.37 11.54
CA GLY A 142 -13.49 6.29 10.97
C GLY A 142 -13.65 7.68 11.57
N SER A 143 -12.51 8.29 11.88
CA SER A 143 -12.43 9.62 12.45
C SER A 143 -12.30 10.66 11.35
N VAL A 144 -13.03 11.78 11.48
CA VAL A 144 -13.11 12.80 10.44
C VAL A 144 -12.67 14.16 10.98
N GLY A 145 -11.81 14.83 10.23
CA GLY A 145 -11.44 16.23 10.45
C GLY A 145 -11.94 17.11 9.32
N LEU A 146 -12.49 18.27 9.65
CA LEU A 146 -12.93 19.30 8.70
C LEU A 146 -12.17 20.60 8.97
N ALA A 147 -11.57 21.19 7.94
CA ALA A 147 -10.88 22.48 8.06
C ALA A 147 -10.77 23.21 6.71
N GLY A 148 -10.22 24.43 6.73
CA GLY A 148 -9.97 25.22 5.52
C GLY A 148 -8.76 24.79 4.69
N SER A 149 -7.97 23.83 5.17
CA SER A 149 -6.75 23.33 4.52
C SER A 149 -6.46 21.86 4.86
N LYS A 150 -5.64 21.19 4.05
CA LYS A 150 -5.25 19.78 4.26
C LYS A 150 -4.52 19.58 5.59
N LEU A 151 -3.56 20.45 5.91
CA LEU A 151 -2.82 20.42 7.17
C LEU A 151 -3.76 20.35 8.38
N LEU A 152 -4.69 21.29 8.48
CA LEU A 152 -5.58 21.42 9.63
C LEU A 152 -6.63 20.31 9.65
N ALA A 153 -7.14 19.88 8.49
CA ALA A 153 -8.10 18.77 8.42
C ALA A 153 -7.47 17.46 8.92
N LYS A 154 -6.19 17.20 8.59
CA LYS A 154 -5.46 16.03 9.10
C LYS A 154 -5.28 16.10 10.61
N ILE A 155 -4.85 17.25 11.15
CA ILE A 155 -4.71 17.45 12.61
C ILE A 155 -6.06 17.23 13.31
N ALA A 156 -7.13 17.84 12.79
CA ALA A 156 -8.49 17.67 13.33
C ALA A 156 -8.92 16.20 13.37
N SER A 157 -8.61 15.41 12.34
CA SER A 157 -8.98 14.00 12.32
C SER A 157 -8.21 13.15 13.33
N GLU A 158 -6.95 13.51 13.64
CA GLU A 158 -6.16 12.82 14.66
C GLU A 158 -6.71 13.14 16.06
N ASP A 159 -7.02 14.42 16.32
CA ASP A 159 -7.66 14.86 17.56
C ASP A 159 -9.08 14.27 17.74
N ALA A 160 -9.73 13.90 16.63
CA ALA A 160 -11.03 13.25 16.64
C ALA A 160 -10.97 11.77 17.07
N LYS A 161 -9.81 11.12 17.07
CA LYS A 161 -9.74 9.66 17.33
C LYS A 161 -10.03 9.31 18.80
N PRO A 162 -10.73 8.18 19.06
CA PRO A 162 -11.45 7.32 18.11
C PRO A 162 -12.89 7.79 17.84
N ASP A 163 -13.41 7.39 16.67
CA ASP A 163 -14.80 7.51 16.22
C ASP A 163 -15.38 8.93 16.38
N GLY A 164 -14.57 9.93 16.07
CA GLY A 164 -14.93 11.33 16.27
C GLY A 164 -15.10 12.15 15.00
N LEU A 165 -15.54 13.38 15.22
CA LEU A 165 -15.64 14.42 14.20
C LEU A 165 -15.25 15.77 14.79
N VAL A 166 -14.15 16.33 14.32
CA VAL A 166 -13.66 17.66 14.73
C VAL A 166 -13.75 18.62 13.53
N VAL A 167 -14.14 19.87 13.80
CA VAL A 167 -14.17 20.95 12.83
C VAL A 167 -13.28 22.07 13.35
N ILE A 168 -12.32 22.50 12.55
CA ILE A 168 -11.52 23.69 12.82
C ILE A 168 -12.05 24.80 11.93
N GLU A 169 -12.63 25.82 12.57
CA GLU A 169 -13.21 26.96 11.86
C GLU A 169 -12.10 27.87 11.30
N PRO A 170 -12.23 28.33 10.05
CA PRO A 170 -11.26 29.26 9.46
C PRO A 170 -11.05 30.52 10.31
N GLY A 171 -9.79 30.91 10.47
CA GLY A 171 -9.39 32.04 11.31
C GLY A 171 -9.02 31.66 12.75
N THR A 172 -9.22 30.40 13.17
CA THR A 172 -8.83 29.91 14.50
C THR A 172 -7.51 29.13 14.53
N GLU A 173 -6.85 28.99 13.38
CA GLU A 173 -5.78 28.01 13.17
C GLU A 173 -4.56 28.28 14.04
N ARG A 174 -4.10 29.53 14.12
CA ARG A 174 -2.90 29.89 14.89
C ARG A 174 -3.09 29.65 16.39
N ASP A 175 -4.22 30.09 16.93
CA ASP A 175 -4.51 29.95 18.36
C ASP A 175 -4.68 28.47 18.75
N LEU A 176 -5.30 27.67 17.87
CA LEU A 176 -5.44 26.23 18.06
C LEU A 176 -4.10 25.50 17.99
N LEU A 177 -3.23 25.86 17.04
CA LEU A 177 -1.94 25.21 16.85
C LEU A 177 -0.93 25.58 17.92
N ALA A 178 -0.89 26.84 18.37
CA ALA A 178 0.14 27.38 19.24
C ALA A 178 0.51 26.50 20.46
N PRO A 179 -0.45 25.97 21.26
CA PRO A 179 -0.12 25.15 22.43
C PRO A 179 0.29 23.71 22.09
N MET A 180 0.12 23.26 20.84
CA MET A 180 0.39 21.88 20.45
C MET A 180 1.91 21.60 20.42
N PRO A 181 2.33 20.36 20.72
CA PRO A 181 3.70 19.93 20.47
C PRO A 181 4.07 20.12 19.00
N VAL A 182 5.32 20.54 18.71
CA VAL A 182 5.77 20.74 17.32
C VAL A 182 5.68 19.47 16.46
N ARG A 183 5.70 18.30 17.11
CA ARG A 183 5.52 16.98 16.48
C ARG A 183 4.12 16.71 15.95
N THR A 184 3.12 17.52 16.33
CA THR A 184 1.78 17.45 15.74
C THR A 184 1.79 17.89 14.28
N LEU A 185 2.76 18.72 13.87
CA LEU A 185 2.91 19.14 12.48
C LEU A 185 3.41 17.97 11.60
N PRO A 186 2.72 17.64 10.50
CA PRO A 186 3.14 16.62 9.56
C PRO A 186 4.56 16.87 9.02
N GLY A 187 5.36 15.81 8.93
CA GLY A 187 6.75 15.89 8.46
C GLY A 187 7.78 16.12 9.57
N ILE A 188 7.36 16.35 10.82
CA ILE A 188 8.26 16.49 11.97
C ILE A 188 8.50 15.13 12.64
N GLY A 189 9.45 14.39 12.07
CA GLY A 189 9.94 13.13 12.64
C GLY A 189 10.84 13.32 13.89
N PRO A 190 11.24 12.22 14.56
CA PRO A 190 12.05 12.28 15.79
C PRO A 190 13.35 13.07 15.66
N ALA A 191 14.03 12.97 14.51
CA ALA A 191 15.29 13.67 14.26
C ALA A 191 15.08 15.20 14.19
N THR A 192 14.09 15.66 13.43
CA THR A 192 13.74 17.09 13.33
C THR A 192 13.27 17.63 14.68
N ALA A 193 12.40 16.90 15.37
CA ALA A 193 11.92 17.28 16.69
C ALA A 193 13.05 17.43 17.71
N GLU A 194 14.03 16.53 17.69
CA GLU A 194 15.19 16.61 18.55
C GLU A 194 16.10 17.80 18.22
N THR A 195 16.28 18.13 16.94
CA THR A 195 17.00 19.36 16.53
C THR A 195 16.32 20.62 17.06
N LEU A 196 14.99 20.71 16.91
CA LEU A 196 14.19 21.83 17.43
C LEU A 196 14.25 21.91 18.95
N ARG A 197 14.11 20.77 19.64
CA ARG A 197 14.18 20.69 21.10
C ARG A 197 15.51 21.19 21.65
N ARG A 198 16.63 20.89 20.99
CA ARG A 198 17.96 21.42 21.37
C ARG A 198 18.07 22.93 21.20
N ALA A 199 17.25 23.53 20.33
CA ALA A 199 17.11 24.97 20.18
C ALA A 199 16.06 25.59 21.13
N GLY A 200 15.48 24.79 22.04
CA GLY A 200 14.44 25.24 22.97
C GLY A 200 13.04 25.29 22.37
N ILE A 201 12.84 24.77 21.15
CA ILE A 201 11.55 24.78 20.44
C ILE A 201 10.87 23.43 20.64
N THR A 202 9.75 23.42 21.34
CA THR A 202 8.96 22.24 21.70
C THR A 202 7.50 22.34 21.28
N THR A 203 6.96 23.54 21.17
CA THR A 203 5.59 23.82 20.73
C THR A 203 5.54 24.48 19.35
N VAL A 204 4.36 24.47 18.74
CA VAL A 204 4.14 25.17 17.47
C VAL A 204 4.21 26.69 17.67
N GLY A 205 3.73 27.23 18.79
CA GLY A 205 3.84 28.66 19.12
C GLY A 205 5.31 29.12 19.17
N GLU A 206 6.15 28.37 19.89
CA GLU A 206 7.61 28.62 19.94
C GLU A 206 8.26 28.54 18.55
N THR A 207 7.74 27.69 17.66
CA THR A 207 8.22 27.59 16.27
C THR A 207 7.93 28.87 15.48
N VAL A 208 6.76 29.50 15.70
CA VAL A 208 6.42 30.79 15.10
C VAL A 208 7.28 31.91 15.70
N GLU A 209 7.44 31.93 17.02
CA GLU A 209 8.24 32.94 17.74
C GLU A 209 9.73 32.92 17.35
N ALA A 210 10.30 31.74 17.12
CA ALA A 210 11.68 31.60 16.65
C ALA A 210 11.91 32.30 15.29
N GLY A 211 10.87 32.44 14.48
CA GLY A 211 10.91 33.11 13.19
C GLY A 211 11.49 32.23 12.08
N GLN A 212 11.22 32.64 10.83
CA GLN A 212 11.60 31.87 9.65
C GLN A 212 13.12 31.71 9.51
N ASP A 213 13.90 32.76 9.74
CA ASP A 213 15.36 32.74 9.56
C ASP A 213 16.05 31.72 10.46
N GLU A 214 15.58 31.57 11.70
CA GLU A 214 16.12 30.57 12.63
C GLU A 214 15.80 29.15 12.18
N LEU A 215 14.57 28.90 11.70
CA LEU A 215 14.19 27.57 11.17
C LEU A 215 14.97 27.22 9.89
N LEU A 216 15.26 28.21 9.04
CA LEU A 216 16.12 28.07 7.87
C LEU A 216 17.55 27.69 8.29
N ARG A 217 18.08 28.33 9.33
CA ARG A 217 19.41 28.03 9.88
C ARG A 217 19.48 26.62 10.47
N LEU A 218 18.45 26.19 11.19
CA LEU A 218 18.41 24.89 11.88
C LEU A 218 18.16 23.71 10.93
N LEU A 219 17.27 23.88 9.95
CA LEU A 219 16.73 22.77 9.15
C LEU A 219 17.06 22.86 7.65
N GLY A 220 17.68 23.96 7.22
CA GLY A 220 17.90 24.27 5.82
C GLY A 220 16.66 24.88 5.15
N ARG A 221 16.87 25.45 3.96
CA ARG A 221 15.88 26.29 3.26
C ARG A 221 14.54 25.61 3.04
N ALA A 222 14.54 24.39 2.50
CA ALA A 222 13.32 23.68 2.11
C ALA A 222 12.46 23.33 3.34
N HIS A 223 13.04 22.65 4.34
CA HIS A 223 12.31 22.24 5.54
C HIS A 223 11.94 23.42 6.44
N GLY A 224 12.84 24.38 6.63
CA GLY A 224 12.58 25.54 7.49
C GLY A 224 11.43 26.42 6.95
N THR A 225 11.39 26.65 5.64
CA THR A 225 10.29 27.40 5.00
C THR A 225 8.95 26.69 5.17
N GLY A 226 8.93 25.37 4.91
CA GLY A 226 7.71 24.58 5.05
C GLY A 226 7.21 24.51 6.49
N LEU A 227 8.11 24.29 7.46
CA LEU A 227 7.76 24.26 8.87
C LEU A 227 7.20 25.61 9.34
N TYR A 228 7.82 26.73 8.95
CA TYR A 228 7.34 28.05 9.34
C TYR A 228 5.92 28.33 8.81
N ALA A 229 5.65 27.98 7.55
CA ALA A 229 4.30 28.11 6.98
C ALA A 229 3.28 27.26 7.73
N MET A 230 3.60 25.98 7.98
CA MET A 230 2.70 25.07 8.72
C MET A 230 2.44 25.54 10.15
N ALA A 231 3.47 26.04 10.85
CA ALA A 231 3.33 26.56 12.21
C ALA A 231 2.41 27.80 12.27
N ASN A 232 2.34 28.55 11.17
CA ASN A 232 1.42 29.67 11.00
C ASN A 232 0.01 29.25 10.53
N GLY A 233 -0.27 27.95 10.40
CA GLY A 233 -1.53 27.41 9.87
C GLY A 233 -1.69 27.53 8.35
N ILE A 234 -0.63 27.89 7.63
CA ILE A 234 -0.68 28.18 6.19
C ILE A 234 -0.39 26.89 5.41
N ASP A 235 -1.40 26.44 4.67
CA ASP A 235 -1.30 25.35 3.69
C ASP A 235 -2.22 25.63 2.50
N GLU A 236 -1.60 25.89 1.34
CA GLU A 236 -2.29 26.22 0.09
C GLU A 236 -2.40 25.03 -0.87
N ARG A 237 -1.93 23.85 -0.47
CA ARG A 237 -1.95 22.67 -1.35
C ARG A 237 -3.41 22.28 -1.63
N PRO A 238 -3.83 22.20 -2.91
CA PRO A 238 -5.16 21.73 -3.25
C PRO A 238 -5.27 20.22 -3.02
N VAL A 239 -6.50 19.71 -2.87
CA VAL A 239 -6.78 18.27 -2.97
C VAL A 239 -6.62 17.86 -4.42
N VAL A 240 -5.85 16.80 -4.68
CA VAL A 240 -5.54 16.33 -6.04
C VAL A 240 -5.97 14.89 -6.20
N ALA A 241 -6.90 14.63 -7.14
CA ALA A 241 -7.51 13.32 -7.32
C ALA A 241 -6.54 12.23 -7.80
N GLU A 242 -5.58 12.58 -8.66
CA GLU A 242 -4.65 11.63 -9.26
C GLU A 242 -3.19 12.05 -9.01
N ARG A 243 -2.38 11.09 -8.57
CA ARG A 243 -0.92 11.20 -8.60
C ARG A 243 -0.36 10.01 -9.35
N ASP A 244 0.31 10.28 -10.47
CA ASP A 244 1.11 9.26 -11.13
C ASP A 244 2.21 8.75 -10.19
N ALA A 245 2.32 7.43 -10.08
CA ALA A 245 3.42 6.81 -9.37
C ALA A 245 4.75 7.24 -10.01
N LYS A 246 5.72 7.66 -9.20
CA LYS A 246 7.05 8.07 -9.69
C LYS A 246 8.03 6.90 -9.78
N SER A 247 7.71 5.82 -9.09
CA SER A 247 8.55 4.62 -8.97
C SER A 247 7.72 3.41 -8.57
N VAL A 248 8.16 2.23 -9.02
CA VAL A 248 7.70 0.93 -8.51
C VAL A 248 8.89 0.25 -7.85
N SER A 249 8.72 -0.30 -6.66
CA SER A 249 9.79 -1.04 -5.98
C SER A 249 9.27 -2.19 -5.12
N VAL A 250 10.16 -3.13 -4.86
CA VAL A 250 9.99 -4.25 -3.94
C VAL A 250 11.25 -4.39 -3.10
N GLU A 251 11.08 -4.72 -1.83
CA GLU A 251 12.19 -4.94 -0.91
C GLU A 251 11.80 -5.95 0.15
N ASP A 252 12.77 -6.75 0.56
CA ASP A 252 12.61 -7.73 1.63
C ASP A 252 13.71 -7.51 2.67
N THR A 253 13.32 -7.49 3.94
CA THR A 253 14.25 -7.61 5.07
C THR A 253 14.35 -9.08 5.45
N PHE A 254 15.55 -9.65 5.41
CA PHE A 254 15.77 -11.06 5.72
C PHE A 254 15.79 -11.28 7.24
N ASP A 255 15.30 -12.43 7.70
CA ASP A 255 15.31 -12.81 9.11
C ASP A 255 16.73 -12.95 9.67
N VAL A 256 17.64 -13.44 8.83
CA VAL A 256 19.09 -13.56 9.08
C VAL A 256 19.83 -12.81 7.98
N ASP A 257 20.91 -12.12 8.34
CA ASP A 257 21.72 -11.38 7.35
C ASP A 257 22.35 -12.35 6.35
N LEU A 258 22.28 -12.01 5.06
CA LEU A 258 22.83 -12.80 3.98
C LEU A 258 24.32 -12.48 3.82
N THR A 259 25.18 -13.48 4.06
CA THR A 259 26.64 -13.35 3.87
C THR A 259 27.14 -14.07 2.62
N ASP A 260 26.37 -15.01 2.08
CA ASP A 260 26.68 -15.69 0.83
C ASP A 260 26.30 -14.82 -0.38
N ARG A 261 27.32 -14.45 -1.17
CA ARG A 261 27.16 -13.63 -2.38
C ARG A 261 26.27 -14.29 -3.42
N THR A 262 26.30 -15.61 -3.56
CA THR A 262 25.45 -16.34 -4.51
C THR A 262 23.98 -16.19 -4.11
N ARG A 263 23.68 -16.39 -2.82
CA ARG A 263 22.34 -16.18 -2.27
C ARG A 263 21.86 -14.73 -2.45
N VAL A 264 22.71 -13.74 -2.19
CA VAL A 264 22.39 -12.32 -2.41
C VAL A 264 22.02 -12.06 -3.87
N ARG A 265 22.78 -12.59 -4.84
CA ARG A 265 22.46 -12.44 -6.28
C ARG A 265 21.12 -13.09 -6.63
N ASN A 266 20.85 -14.29 -6.11
CA ASN A 266 19.59 -14.99 -6.36
C ASN A 266 18.38 -14.22 -5.81
N GLU A 267 18.48 -13.71 -4.58
CA GLU A 267 17.41 -12.90 -3.99
C GLU A 267 17.19 -11.58 -4.74
N LEU A 268 18.27 -10.94 -5.20
CA LEU A 268 18.16 -9.74 -6.03
C LEU A 268 17.44 -10.04 -7.37
N GLY A 269 17.74 -11.17 -8.00
CA GLY A 269 17.05 -11.60 -9.22
C GLY A 269 15.55 -11.83 -9.00
N ARG A 270 15.19 -12.53 -7.92
CA ARG A 270 13.78 -12.74 -7.52
C ARG A 270 13.07 -11.40 -7.24
N LEU A 271 13.74 -10.44 -6.62
CA LEU A 271 13.20 -9.10 -6.39
C LEU A 271 13.04 -8.32 -7.70
N ALA A 272 13.97 -8.45 -8.65
CA ALA A 272 13.83 -7.83 -9.97
C ALA A 272 12.59 -8.34 -10.73
N GLU A 273 12.37 -9.65 -10.73
CA GLU A 273 11.19 -10.27 -11.35
C GLU A 273 9.89 -9.76 -10.71
N ARG A 274 9.79 -9.80 -9.37
CA ARG A 274 8.64 -9.24 -8.64
C ARG A 274 8.42 -7.75 -8.88
N CYS A 275 9.50 -6.98 -9.03
CA CYS A 275 9.42 -5.55 -9.36
C CYS A 275 8.78 -5.35 -10.73
N VAL A 276 9.18 -6.15 -11.71
CA VAL A 276 8.66 -6.11 -13.07
C VAL A 276 7.22 -6.60 -13.15
N GLU A 277 6.85 -7.65 -12.42
CA GLU A 277 5.46 -8.09 -12.29
C GLU A 277 4.55 -6.95 -11.80
N ARG A 278 4.98 -6.22 -10.77
CA ARG A 278 4.25 -5.03 -10.28
C ARG A 278 4.21 -3.89 -11.30
N LEU A 279 5.32 -3.69 -12.02
CA LEU A 279 5.44 -2.64 -13.04
C LEU A 279 4.45 -2.91 -14.20
N ARG A 280 4.38 -4.17 -14.66
CA ARG A 280 3.44 -4.65 -15.68
C ARG A 280 1.99 -4.60 -15.23
N ALA A 281 1.71 -5.04 -13.99
CA ALA A 281 0.36 -4.95 -13.43
C ALA A 281 -0.14 -3.49 -13.35
N ALA A 282 0.76 -2.53 -13.22
CA ALA A 282 0.45 -1.10 -13.27
C ALA A 282 0.35 -0.52 -14.70
N GLY A 283 0.58 -1.31 -15.74
CA GLY A 283 0.60 -0.86 -17.14
C GLY A 283 1.74 0.12 -17.45
N ARG A 284 2.84 0.05 -16.70
CA ARG A 284 3.98 0.96 -16.84
C ARG A 284 5.23 0.22 -17.32
N SER A 285 6.17 0.98 -17.86
CA SER A 285 7.58 0.61 -18.01
C SER A 285 8.42 1.69 -17.31
N GLY A 286 9.74 1.49 -17.17
CA GLY A 286 10.57 2.56 -16.61
C GLY A 286 12.03 2.46 -16.98
N ARG A 287 12.74 3.57 -16.83
CA ARG A 287 14.06 3.77 -17.45
C ARG A 287 15.22 3.58 -16.48
N THR A 288 15.03 3.84 -15.20
CA THR A 288 16.13 3.80 -14.22
C THR A 288 15.91 2.66 -13.24
N VAL A 289 16.81 1.69 -13.25
CA VAL A 289 16.84 0.59 -12.27
C VAL A 289 17.61 1.08 -11.04
N VAL A 290 17.07 0.80 -9.86
CA VAL A 290 17.64 1.18 -8.57
C VAL A 290 17.74 -0.06 -7.72
N ILE A 291 18.90 -0.28 -7.08
CA ILE A 291 19.02 -1.24 -5.99
C ILE A 291 19.21 -0.52 -4.66
N LYS A 292 18.66 -1.12 -3.62
CA LYS A 292 18.87 -0.72 -2.23
C LYS A 292 19.45 -1.89 -1.47
N VAL A 293 20.56 -1.66 -0.78
CA VAL A 293 21.22 -2.63 0.09
C VAL A 293 21.33 -2.03 1.47
N ARG A 294 20.81 -2.72 2.49
CA ARG A 294 21.01 -2.36 3.88
C ARG A 294 21.88 -3.41 4.56
N SER A 295 22.90 -2.96 5.27
CA SER A 295 23.82 -3.82 6.02
C SER A 295 23.29 -4.13 7.43
N TYR A 296 23.96 -5.04 8.13
CA TYR A 296 23.61 -5.46 9.50
C TYR A 296 23.53 -4.29 10.50
N ASP A 297 24.36 -3.24 10.32
CA ASP A 297 24.45 -2.03 11.14
C ASP A 297 23.41 -0.95 10.76
N PHE A 298 22.44 -1.29 9.90
CA PHE A 298 21.42 -0.41 9.33
C PHE A 298 21.92 0.67 8.36
N SER A 299 23.22 0.71 8.04
CA SER A 299 23.71 1.54 6.94
C SER A 299 23.01 1.14 5.64
N THR A 300 22.53 2.13 4.88
CA THR A 300 21.77 1.90 3.65
C THR A 300 22.50 2.53 2.48
N LEU A 301 22.79 1.71 1.47
CA LEU A 301 23.39 2.12 0.21
C LEU A 301 22.35 1.98 -0.90
N THR A 302 22.33 2.98 -1.79
CA THR A 302 21.49 2.97 -2.98
C THR A 302 22.36 3.23 -4.20
N ARG A 303 22.11 2.46 -5.27
CA ARG A 303 22.80 2.56 -6.56
C ARG A 303 21.75 2.52 -7.66
N SER A 304 21.99 3.21 -8.76
CA SER A 304 21.05 3.28 -9.86
C SER A 304 21.75 3.31 -11.21
N GLU A 305 21.12 2.70 -12.22
CA GLU A 305 21.52 2.71 -13.62
C GLU A 305 20.35 3.20 -14.47
N THR A 306 20.58 4.22 -15.30
CA THR A 306 19.57 4.72 -16.26
C THR A 306 19.83 4.07 -17.62
N LEU A 307 18.86 3.33 -18.11
CA LEU A 307 18.90 2.61 -19.38
C LEU A 307 18.66 3.54 -20.58
N ARG A 308 18.93 3.04 -21.79
CA ARG A 308 18.72 3.77 -23.05
C ARG A 308 17.25 4.06 -23.32
N GLY A 309 16.37 3.11 -23.01
CA GLY A 309 14.92 3.23 -23.11
C GLY A 309 14.22 2.68 -21.87
N PRO A 310 12.94 3.01 -21.67
CA PRO A 310 12.15 2.39 -20.63
C PRO A 310 11.94 0.90 -20.93
N THR A 311 11.93 0.06 -19.90
CA THR A 311 11.75 -1.39 -20.02
C THR A 311 10.82 -1.90 -18.94
N ASP A 312 10.15 -3.00 -19.25
CA ASP A 312 9.46 -3.89 -18.32
C ASP A 312 9.92 -5.34 -18.55
N ASP A 313 11.10 -5.55 -19.12
CA ASP A 313 11.69 -6.88 -19.32
C ASP A 313 12.39 -7.33 -18.02
N PRO A 314 11.96 -8.45 -17.40
CA PRO A 314 12.61 -8.98 -16.21
C PRO A 314 14.08 -9.31 -16.42
N ALA A 315 14.50 -9.74 -17.61
CA ALA A 315 15.89 -10.04 -17.91
C ALA A 315 16.76 -8.79 -17.88
N VAL A 316 16.31 -7.70 -18.52
CA VAL A 316 17.02 -6.42 -18.55
C VAL A 316 17.14 -5.81 -17.15
N VAL A 317 16.05 -5.81 -16.37
CA VAL A 317 16.06 -5.27 -15.00
C VAL A 317 16.96 -6.11 -14.09
N ARG A 318 16.92 -7.43 -14.20
CA ARG A 318 17.79 -8.35 -13.44
C ARG A 318 19.26 -8.13 -13.75
N GLU A 319 19.62 -7.98 -15.04
CA GLU A 319 21.01 -7.77 -15.46
C GLU A 319 21.54 -6.42 -14.95
N ALA A 320 20.75 -5.35 -15.07
CA ALA A 320 21.10 -4.03 -14.53
C ALA A 320 21.26 -4.06 -13.01
N ALA A 321 20.33 -4.70 -12.29
CA ALA A 321 20.42 -4.86 -10.84
C ALA A 321 21.69 -5.64 -10.44
N ALA A 322 22.04 -6.69 -11.18
CA ALA A 322 23.26 -7.47 -10.92
C ALA A 322 24.54 -6.65 -11.12
N ARG A 323 24.63 -5.84 -12.19
CA ARG A 323 25.76 -4.91 -12.41
C ARG A 323 25.88 -3.90 -11.27
N LEU A 324 24.76 -3.36 -10.81
CA LEU A 324 24.75 -2.42 -9.68
C LEU A 324 25.23 -3.09 -8.39
N LEU A 325 24.88 -4.36 -8.16
CA LEU A 325 25.30 -5.13 -7.00
C LEU A 325 26.79 -5.45 -7.03
N ASP A 326 27.40 -5.63 -8.20
CA ASP A 326 28.83 -5.93 -8.30
C ASP A 326 29.72 -4.81 -7.73
N GLY A 327 29.23 -3.56 -7.74
CA GLY A 327 29.88 -2.42 -7.10
C GLY A 327 29.58 -2.25 -5.60
N VAL A 328 28.95 -3.22 -4.94
CA VAL A 328 28.60 -3.18 -3.51
C VAL A 328 29.37 -4.24 -2.74
N ASP A 329 30.00 -3.82 -1.65
CA ASP A 329 30.58 -4.74 -0.67
C ASP A 329 29.47 -5.35 0.19
N THR A 330 29.30 -6.67 0.07
CA THR A 330 28.29 -7.46 0.78
C THR A 330 28.90 -8.34 1.87
N THR A 331 30.22 -8.26 2.11
CA THR A 331 30.96 -9.17 3.00
C THR A 331 30.51 -9.08 4.46
N ALA A 332 30.14 -7.87 4.90
CA ALA A 332 29.64 -7.61 6.26
C ALA A 332 28.23 -8.16 6.53
N GLY A 333 27.57 -8.74 5.52
CA GLY A 333 26.21 -9.27 5.62
C GLY A 333 25.14 -8.27 5.18
N VAL A 334 24.22 -8.74 4.36
CA VAL A 334 23.10 -7.98 3.80
C VAL A 334 21.82 -8.26 4.58
N ARG A 335 21.28 -7.22 5.19
CA ARG A 335 20.05 -7.25 5.99
C ARG A 335 18.78 -7.08 5.16
N LEU A 336 18.81 -6.18 4.17
CA LEU A 336 17.70 -5.92 3.25
C LEU A 336 18.25 -5.73 1.84
N LEU A 337 17.52 -6.29 0.88
CA LEU A 337 17.67 -5.99 -0.54
C LEU A 337 16.38 -5.39 -1.08
N GLY A 338 16.51 -4.44 -1.98
CA GLY A 338 15.39 -3.91 -2.74
C GLY A 338 15.77 -3.63 -4.18
N VAL A 339 14.82 -3.81 -5.08
CA VAL A 339 14.89 -3.42 -6.49
C VAL A 339 13.74 -2.47 -6.77
N GLY A 340 14.03 -1.39 -7.49
CA GLY A 340 13.04 -0.44 -7.93
C GLY A 340 13.31 0.05 -9.34
N VAL A 341 12.25 0.55 -9.97
CA VAL A 341 12.29 1.19 -11.29
C VAL A 341 11.68 2.58 -11.15
N THR A 342 12.36 3.59 -11.71
CA THR A 342 11.91 5.00 -11.75
C THR A 342 11.97 5.55 -13.17
N GLY A 343 11.47 6.78 -13.35
CA GLY A 343 11.30 7.36 -14.69
C GLY A 343 10.25 6.57 -15.47
N LEU A 344 9.09 6.39 -14.84
CA LEU A 344 8.02 5.56 -15.37
C LEU A 344 7.41 6.19 -16.63
N ALA A 345 7.06 5.36 -17.59
CA ALA A 345 6.35 5.73 -18.81
C ALA A 345 5.13 4.82 -18.98
N SER A 346 4.09 5.35 -19.64
CA SER A 346 3.00 4.52 -20.14
C SER A 346 3.53 3.60 -21.24
N PHE A 347 3.08 2.36 -21.26
CA PHE A 347 3.48 1.35 -22.24
C PHE A 347 3.51 1.92 -23.67
N THR A 348 4.71 1.99 -24.26
CA THR A 348 4.90 2.22 -25.69
C THR A 348 5.64 1.03 -26.26
N GLN A 349 4.91 0.28 -27.08
CA GLN A 349 5.31 -0.80 -27.97
C GLN A 349 6.82 -0.78 -28.30
N GLU A 350 7.51 -1.89 -28.05
CA GLU A 350 8.90 -2.07 -28.47
C GLU A 350 9.02 -1.83 -29.97
N ASP A 351 9.97 -0.99 -30.34
CA ASP A 351 10.26 -0.65 -31.73
C ASP A 351 10.70 -1.92 -32.47
N LEU A 352 9.85 -2.42 -33.38
CA LEU A 352 10.06 -3.64 -34.17
C LEU A 352 11.40 -3.61 -34.94
N PHE A 353 12.00 -2.43 -35.09
CA PHE A 353 13.28 -2.20 -35.77
C PHE A 353 14.52 -2.50 -34.90
N ALA A 354 14.38 -2.66 -33.58
CA ALA A 354 15.52 -3.01 -32.72
C ALA A 354 15.92 -4.49 -32.83
N GLN A 355 14.98 -5.38 -33.19
CA GLN A 355 15.26 -6.80 -33.43
C GLN A 355 15.97 -7.02 -34.78
N ALA A 356 15.65 -6.23 -35.81
CA ALA A 356 16.29 -6.34 -37.12
C ALA A 356 17.78 -5.92 -37.13
N ALA A 357 18.22 -5.12 -36.15
CA ALA A 357 19.62 -4.68 -36.04
C ALA A 357 20.53 -5.69 -35.30
N GLY A 358 19.94 -6.63 -34.54
CA GLY A 358 20.65 -7.71 -33.84
C GLY A 358 21.01 -8.88 -34.75
N ASP A 359 20.15 -9.18 -35.73
CA ASP A 359 20.33 -10.31 -36.67
C ASP A 359 21.33 -10.03 -37.81
N ALA A 360 21.77 -8.79 -37.98
CA ALA A 360 22.69 -8.40 -39.06
C ALA A 360 24.19 -8.64 -38.75
N ARG A 361 24.54 -9.35 -37.68
CA ARG A 361 25.94 -9.66 -37.33
C ARG A 361 26.19 -11.16 -37.14
N HIS A 362 25.95 -11.94 -38.20
CA HIS A 362 26.59 -13.24 -38.41
C HIS A 362 26.86 -13.41 -39.92
N PRO A 363 28.12 -13.34 -40.39
CA PRO A 363 28.43 -13.83 -41.72
C PRO A 363 28.49 -15.35 -41.67
N VAL A 364 27.57 -15.96 -42.43
CA VAL A 364 27.56 -17.37 -42.81
C VAL A 364 28.77 -17.63 -43.71
N ALA A 365 29.59 -18.63 -43.37
CA ALA A 365 30.53 -19.23 -44.30
C ALA A 365 30.18 -20.71 -44.43
N ASP A 366 29.75 -21.06 -45.62
CA ASP A 366 29.39 -22.41 -46.06
C ASP A 366 30.43 -22.84 -47.10
N THR A 367 31.03 -24.02 -46.95
CA THR A 367 31.59 -24.84 -48.06
C THR A 367 31.91 -26.27 -47.57
N ASP A 368 30.96 -27.16 -47.82
CA ASP A 368 31.00 -28.47 -48.49
C ASP A 368 32.20 -29.47 -48.40
N ALA A 369 31.80 -30.73 -48.11
CA ALA A 369 32.29 -32.08 -48.45
C ALA A 369 33.77 -32.53 -48.34
N ALA A 370 34.04 -33.59 -47.55
CA ALA A 370 34.21 -35.00 -48.02
C ALA A 370 34.92 -35.93 -47.00
N ARG A 371 34.36 -37.15 -46.82
CA ARG A 371 34.88 -38.48 -46.40
C ARG A 371 36.34 -38.55 -45.86
N THR A 372 36.64 -39.28 -44.78
CA THR A 372 36.84 -40.75 -44.75
C THR A 372 37.00 -41.26 -43.31
N GLU A 373 36.65 -42.54 -43.13
CA GLU A 373 36.67 -43.44 -41.97
C GLU A 373 37.96 -43.44 -41.10
N THR A 374 37.83 -43.72 -39.80
CA THR A 374 38.40 -44.93 -39.12
C THR A 374 38.28 -44.85 -37.58
N GLY A 375 37.86 -45.95 -36.95
CA GLY A 375 38.43 -46.44 -35.68
C GLY A 375 37.77 -46.05 -34.35
N LEU A 376 36.80 -46.86 -33.90
CA LEU A 376 36.63 -47.26 -32.48
C LEU A 376 37.76 -48.27 -32.12
N PRO A 377 38.16 -48.52 -30.85
CA PRO A 377 37.21 -48.92 -29.79
C PRO A 377 37.58 -48.67 -28.30
N ASP A 378 36.63 -49.08 -27.46
CA ASP A 378 36.73 -49.60 -26.09
C ASP A 378 36.94 -48.68 -24.88
N GLY A 379 35.96 -48.73 -23.97
CA GLY A 379 36.06 -48.31 -22.56
C GLY A 379 36.99 -49.22 -21.73
N PRO A 380 37.06 -49.06 -20.40
CA PRO A 380 35.93 -49.46 -19.55
C PRO A 380 35.74 -48.65 -18.25
N GLU A 381 34.53 -48.73 -17.68
CA GLU A 381 34.28 -48.59 -16.23
C GLU A 381 34.74 -49.87 -15.49
N PRO A 382 35.19 -49.80 -14.21
CA PRO A 382 34.23 -49.99 -13.10
C PRO A 382 34.52 -49.21 -11.79
N ALA A 383 33.47 -49.11 -10.96
CA ALA A 383 33.34 -48.56 -9.59
C ALA A 383 34.21 -49.33 -8.53
N PRO A 384 34.07 -49.16 -7.18
CA PRO A 384 33.39 -48.17 -6.31
C PRO A 384 34.30 -47.63 -5.16
N GLY A 385 33.85 -46.64 -4.37
CA GLY A 385 34.52 -46.27 -3.13
C GLY A 385 33.94 -45.05 -2.42
N GLY A 386 33.15 -45.28 -1.37
CA GLY A 386 32.67 -44.24 -0.48
C GLY A 386 33.68 -43.89 0.62
N ALA A 387 33.70 -42.62 1.04
CA ALA A 387 33.98 -42.18 2.41
C ALA A 387 33.70 -40.67 2.54
N ASP A 388 32.73 -40.35 3.42
CA ASP A 388 32.55 -39.11 4.19
C ASP A 388 32.93 -37.75 3.57
N GLY A 389 31.93 -37.09 2.98
CA GLY A 389 31.87 -35.63 2.86
C GLY A 389 31.01 -35.03 3.97
N PRO A 390 31.38 -33.90 4.60
CA PRO A 390 30.65 -33.33 5.71
C PRO A 390 29.23 -32.95 5.31
N ARG A 391 28.27 -33.41 6.12
CA ARG A 391 26.85 -33.09 6.01
C ARG A 391 26.65 -31.58 6.06
N HIS A 392 26.41 -30.95 4.92
CA HIS A 392 25.77 -29.65 4.86
C HIS A 392 24.30 -29.81 5.28
N ALA A 393 24.07 -29.80 6.58
CA ALA A 393 22.75 -29.68 7.17
C ALA A 393 22.41 -28.19 7.32
N ALA A 394 21.60 -27.68 6.40
CA ALA A 394 20.44 -26.84 6.67
C ALA A 394 19.66 -26.71 5.35
N ALA A 395 18.83 -27.72 5.08
CA ALA A 395 17.77 -27.60 4.09
C ALA A 395 16.88 -26.42 4.49
N ASP A 396 16.46 -25.63 3.50
CA ASP A 396 15.47 -24.59 3.65
C ASP A 396 14.24 -25.14 4.37
N ASP A 397 13.94 -24.60 5.55
CA ASP A 397 12.68 -24.88 6.24
C ASP A 397 11.57 -24.38 5.29
N PRO A 398 10.63 -25.23 4.84
CA PRO A 398 9.58 -24.78 3.94
C PRO A 398 8.85 -23.60 4.60
N PRO A 399 8.49 -22.55 3.84
CA PRO A 399 7.84 -21.39 4.41
C PRO A 399 6.62 -21.85 5.20
N ARG A 400 6.50 -21.41 6.46
CA ARG A 400 5.39 -21.79 7.35
C ARG A 400 4.07 -21.47 6.66
N ARG A 401 3.42 -22.49 6.11
CA ARG A 401 2.19 -22.38 5.30
C ARG A 401 1.04 -21.73 6.06
N TRP A 402 0.95 -22.02 7.35
CA TRP A 402 -0.14 -21.57 8.22
C TRP A 402 0.35 -20.53 9.22
N LEU A 403 0.10 -19.25 8.94
CA LEU A 403 0.49 -18.14 9.81
C LEU A 403 -0.72 -17.62 10.60
N PRO A 404 -0.53 -17.15 11.85
CA PRO A 404 -1.62 -16.58 12.64
C PRO A 404 -2.35 -15.46 11.90
N GLY A 405 -3.65 -15.59 11.73
CA GLY A 405 -4.50 -14.65 11.00
C GLY A 405 -4.99 -15.17 9.65
N ASN A 406 -4.27 -16.09 9.00
CA ASN A 406 -4.65 -16.66 7.70
C ASN A 406 -6.04 -17.29 7.73
N ASP A 407 -6.82 -17.07 6.68
CA ASP A 407 -8.11 -17.72 6.47
C ASP A 407 -7.91 -19.12 5.89
N VAL A 408 -8.72 -20.07 6.36
CA VAL A 408 -8.67 -21.47 5.97
C VAL A 408 -10.09 -22.05 5.87
N ALA A 409 -10.22 -23.14 5.13
CA ALA A 409 -11.41 -23.96 5.12
C ALA A 409 -11.04 -25.40 5.45
N HIS A 410 -11.89 -26.07 6.23
CA HIS A 410 -11.76 -27.49 6.53
C HIS A 410 -13.00 -28.24 6.05
N ALA A 411 -12.83 -29.36 5.34
CA ALA A 411 -13.96 -30.10 4.73
C ALA A 411 -15.08 -30.43 5.74
N ALA A 412 -14.73 -30.94 6.92
CA ALA A 412 -15.70 -31.27 7.98
C ALA A 412 -16.18 -30.09 8.86
N HIS A 413 -15.49 -28.95 8.87
CA HIS A 413 -15.72 -27.88 9.86
C HIS A 413 -16.04 -26.52 9.25
N GLY A 414 -15.94 -26.38 7.93
CA GLY A 414 -16.21 -25.14 7.21
C GLY A 414 -15.10 -24.10 7.36
N PRO A 415 -15.42 -22.81 7.18
CA PRO A 415 -14.46 -21.72 7.22
C PRO A 415 -13.94 -21.44 8.63
N GLY A 416 -12.69 -21.01 8.72
CA GLY A 416 -12.06 -20.59 9.96
C GLY A 416 -10.78 -19.81 9.70
N TRP A 417 -10.02 -19.56 10.76
CA TRP A 417 -8.76 -18.85 10.68
C TRP A 417 -7.71 -19.47 11.59
N VAL A 418 -6.44 -19.37 11.18
CA VAL A 418 -5.29 -19.90 11.93
C VAL A 418 -5.06 -19.04 13.17
N GLN A 419 -5.31 -19.60 14.35
CA GLN A 419 -5.01 -18.97 15.63
C GLN A 419 -3.51 -19.09 15.98
N GLY A 420 -2.87 -20.18 15.57
CA GLY A 420 -1.45 -20.43 15.82
C GLY A 420 -0.93 -21.65 15.07
N SER A 421 0.37 -21.72 14.84
CA SER A 421 1.03 -22.83 14.17
C SER A 421 2.44 -23.05 14.72
N GLY A 422 2.83 -24.32 14.90
CA GLY A 422 4.14 -24.71 15.40
C GLY A 422 4.22 -26.21 15.70
N VAL A 423 5.45 -26.75 15.70
CA VAL A 423 5.73 -28.16 16.04
C VAL A 423 4.90 -29.15 15.21
N GLY A 424 4.79 -28.90 13.90
CA GLY A 424 4.01 -29.75 12.98
C GLY A 424 2.49 -29.69 13.17
N ARG A 425 1.98 -28.75 13.98
CA ARG A 425 0.54 -28.59 14.23
C ARG A 425 0.04 -27.18 13.89
N VAL A 426 -1.22 -27.10 13.48
CA VAL A 426 -1.94 -25.85 13.23
C VAL A 426 -3.22 -25.83 14.05
N THR A 427 -3.45 -24.74 14.77
CA THR A 427 -4.67 -24.51 15.55
C THR A 427 -5.56 -23.53 14.81
N VAL A 428 -6.77 -23.97 14.48
CA VAL A 428 -7.76 -23.23 13.69
C VAL A 428 -8.96 -22.94 14.57
N ARG A 429 -9.49 -21.72 14.46
CA ARG A 429 -10.74 -21.31 15.06
C ARG A 429 -11.80 -21.17 13.97
N PHE A 430 -12.91 -21.89 14.09
CA PHE A 430 -13.99 -21.92 13.11
C PHE A 430 -15.05 -20.87 13.44
N GLU A 431 -14.81 -19.65 12.99
CA GLU A 431 -15.69 -18.48 13.11
C GLU A 431 -15.50 -17.55 11.92
N GLY A 432 -16.43 -16.62 11.73
CA GLY A 432 -16.32 -15.58 10.72
C GLY A 432 -17.14 -14.34 11.05
N PRO A 433 -17.15 -13.35 10.15
CA PRO A 433 -17.98 -12.17 10.29
C PRO A 433 -19.45 -12.54 10.57
N GLY A 434 -20.05 -11.90 11.57
CA GLY A 434 -21.46 -12.13 11.95
C GLY A 434 -21.74 -13.42 12.76
N THR A 435 -20.77 -14.32 12.95
CA THR A 435 -20.96 -15.52 13.79
C THR A 435 -20.66 -15.25 15.27
N PRO A 436 -21.16 -16.06 16.21
CA PRO A 436 -20.61 -16.08 17.58
C PRO A 436 -19.15 -16.61 17.56
N PRO A 437 -18.38 -16.38 18.65
CA PRO A 437 -17.05 -16.96 18.79
C PRO A 437 -17.04 -18.48 18.60
N GLY A 438 -16.17 -18.94 17.72
CA GLY A 438 -16.15 -20.31 17.21
C GLY A 438 -15.42 -21.32 18.09
N ARG A 439 -15.56 -22.60 17.74
CA ARG A 439 -14.78 -23.68 18.35
C ARG A 439 -13.36 -23.68 17.80
N VAL A 440 -12.42 -24.12 18.63
CA VAL A 440 -11.00 -24.28 18.28
C VAL A 440 -10.70 -25.76 18.08
N ARG A 441 -9.95 -26.11 17.03
CA ARG A 441 -9.40 -27.45 16.81
C ARG A 441 -7.96 -27.37 16.32
N THR A 442 -7.21 -28.44 16.54
CA THR A 442 -5.79 -28.52 16.16
C THR A 442 -5.56 -29.72 15.26
N PHE A 443 -5.00 -29.45 14.08
CA PHE A 443 -4.73 -30.41 13.02
C PHE A 443 -3.22 -30.59 12.81
N ALA A 444 -2.86 -31.59 12.01
CA ALA A 444 -1.52 -31.66 11.44
C ALA A 444 -1.37 -30.53 10.40
N VAL A 445 -0.15 -30.02 10.19
CA VAL A 445 0.09 -28.95 9.20
C VAL A 445 -0.11 -29.40 7.75
N ASP A 446 -0.08 -30.69 7.50
CA ASP A 446 -0.27 -31.36 6.22
C ASP A 446 -1.65 -32.05 6.12
N ASP A 447 -2.59 -31.70 7.00
CA ASP A 447 -3.95 -32.21 6.96
C ASP A 447 -4.58 -31.99 5.57
N PRO A 448 -4.99 -33.07 4.86
CA PRO A 448 -5.48 -32.96 3.49
C PRO A 448 -6.86 -32.31 3.40
N GLU A 449 -7.61 -32.25 4.50
CA GLU A 449 -8.91 -31.59 4.56
C GLU A 449 -8.79 -30.07 4.82
N LEU A 450 -7.58 -29.58 5.14
CA LEU A 450 -7.31 -28.17 5.43
C LEU A 450 -6.70 -27.44 4.23
N SER A 451 -7.41 -26.46 3.71
CA SER A 451 -6.98 -25.61 2.59
C SER A 451 -6.94 -24.13 2.97
N ALA A 452 -6.15 -23.35 2.22
CA ALA A 452 -6.20 -21.90 2.30
C ALA A 452 -7.53 -21.42 1.70
N ALA A 453 -8.09 -20.35 2.27
CA ALA A 453 -9.33 -19.76 1.80
C ALA A 453 -9.18 -18.25 1.63
N ASP A 454 -10.07 -17.67 0.82
CA ASP A 454 -10.21 -16.23 0.73
C ASP A 454 -10.96 -15.66 1.95
N PRO A 455 -10.65 -14.43 2.37
CA PRO A 455 -11.33 -13.79 3.49
C PRO A 455 -12.82 -13.55 3.15
N PRO A 456 -13.76 -13.89 4.05
CA PRO A 456 -15.16 -13.54 3.87
C PRO A 456 -15.37 -12.02 4.00
N PRO A 457 -16.41 -11.45 3.36
CA PRO A 457 -16.75 -10.03 3.51
C PRO A 457 -17.17 -9.72 4.95
N LEU A 458 -16.83 -8.52 5.45
CA LEU A 458 -17.10 -8.12 6.84
C LEU A 458 -18.58 -7.94 7.15
N THR A 459 -19.32 -7.42 6.19
CA THR A 459 -20.77 -7.22 6.22
C THR A 459 -21.38 -8.07 5.11
N ALA A 460 -22.62 -8.52 5.31
CA ALA A 460 -23.37 -9.05 4.19
C ALA A 460 -23.57 -7.91 3.20
N SER A 461 -23.03 -8.00 1.99
CA SER A 461 -23.39 -7.07 0.93
C SER A 461 -24.92 -7.04 0.83
N PRO A 462 -25.57 -5.87 0.69
CA PRO A 462 -26.90 -5.87 0.13
C PRO A 462 -26.78 -6.58 -1.22
N ALA A 463 -27.47 -7.70 -1.37
CA ALA A 463 -27.48 -8.43 -2.63
C ALA A 463 -27.89 -7.43 -3.71
N HIS A 464 -27.01 -7.20 -4.70
CA HIS A 464 -27.45 -6.65 -5.97
C HIS A 464 -28.36 -7.71 -6.59
N PRO A 465 -29.67 -7.46 -6.78
CA PRO A 465 -30.46 -8.37 -7.57
C PRO A 465 -29.98 -8.24 -9.02
N ASP A 466 -29.87 -9.39 -9.68
CA ASP A 466 -29.71 -9.60 -11.12
C ASP A 466 -28.28 -9.57 -11.70
N GLY A 467 -27.67 -10.76 -11.73
CA GLY A 467 -26.94 -11.27 -12.89
C GLY A 467 -27.58 -12.61 -13.29
N PRO A 468 -27.95 -12.84 -14.56
CA PRO A 468 -28.71 -14.02 -14.94
C PRO A 468 -27.83 -15.28 -15.06
N ASP A 469 -28.43 -16.42 -14.72
CA ASP A 469 -27.96 -17.77 -14.97
C ASP A 469 -27.55 -17.98 -16.45
N ASP A 470 -26.35 -18.48 -16.67
CA ASP A 470 -25.92 -19.01 -17.96
C ASP A 470 -26.54 -20.38 -18.21
N ALA A 471 -27.49 -20.45 -19.15
CA ALA A 471 -27.88 -21.71 -19.80
C ALA A 471 -28.08 -21.52 -21.31
N ALA A 472 -27.14 -22.10 -22.06
CA ALA A 472 -27.27 -22.69 -23.40
C ALA A 472 -27.55 -21.78 -24.64
N GLY A 473 -26.50 -21.64 -25.46
CA GLY A 473 -26.53 -22.00 -26.90
C GLY A 473 -27.10 -21.01 -27.92
N GLY A 474 -26.22 -20.40 -28.74
CA GLY A 474 -26.59 -19.79 -30.02
C GLY A 474 -25.53 -18.86 -30.62
N GLN A 475 -25.11 -19.12 -31.86
CA GLN A 475 -24.08 -18.40 -32.64
C GLN A 475 -24.39 -16.91 -32.94
N PRO A 476 -23.39 -16.09 -33.31
CA PRO A 476 -23.53 -14.64 -33.40
C PRO A 476 -24.06 -14.18 -34.77
N SER A 477 -24.91 -13.16 -34.79
CA SER A 477 -25.26 -12.41 -36.00
C SER A 477 -25.12 -10.89 -35.77
N ALA A 478 -24.58 -10.23 -36.79
CA ALA A 478 -24.11 -8.85 -36.81
C ALA A 478 -25.25 -7.79 -36.85
N PRO A 479 -24.96 -6.48 -36.70
CA PRO A 479 -25.94 -5.48 -36.28
C PRO A 479 -26.66 -4.80 -37.46
N ALA A 480 -27.93 -4.44 -37.25
CA ALA A 480 -28.73 -3.62 -38.16
C ALA A 480 -29.09 -2.25 -37.54
N ILE A 481 -29.14 -1.25 -38.43
CA ILE A 481 -29.07 0.19 -38.20
C ILE A 481 -30.47 0.84 -38.36
N ARG A 482 -30.85 1.73 -37.40
CA ARG A 482 -31.73 2.95 -37.47
C ARG A 482 -33.23 2.80 -37.86
N PRO A 483 -34.09 3.86 -37.88
CA PRO A 483 -33.96 5.32 -37.54
C PRO A 483 -35.12 5.96 -36.74
N LYS A 484 -35.00 7.26 -36.38
CA LYS A 484 -35.95 8.41 -36.63
C LYS A 484 -35.55 9.64 -35.77
N SER A 485 -35.11 10.81 -36.30
CA SER A 485 -35.80 11.89 -37.07
C SER A 485 -36.68 12.79 -36.15
N VAL A 486 -36.73 14.13 -36.17
CA VAL A 486 -36.53 15.18 -37.19
C VAL A 486 -36.25 16.53 -36.49
N SER A 487 -35.45 17.40 -37.13
CA SER A 487 -35.30 18.83 -36.83
C SER A 487 -35.77 19.71 -38.01
N GLY A 488 -36.51 20.78 -37.72
CA GLY A 488 -36.33 22.11 -38.33
C GLY A 488 -37.22 22.57 -39.50
N GLY A 489 -37.82 23.77 -39.36
CA GLY A 489 -37.68 24.83 -40.38
C GLY A 489 -38.89 25.70 -40.82
N ARG A 490 -38.96 26.93 -40.28
CA ARG A 490 -39.23 28.28 -40.91
C ARG A 490 -40.60 28.72 -41.49
N GLY A 491 -40.91 30.01 -41.20
CA GLY A 491 -41.64 30.99 -42.06
C GLY A 491 -42.86 31.65 -41.38
N ALA A 492 -42.78 32.84 -40.75
CA ALA A 492 -42.90 34.22 -41.27
C ALA A 492 -44.35 34.73 -41.49
N ASP A 493 -44.83 35.69 -40.68
CA ASP A 493 -45.29 37.06 -41.06
C ASP A 493 -46.10 37.80 -39.96
N GLY A 494 -45.93 39.14 -39.87
CA GLY A 494 -46.98 40.09 -39.40
C GLY A 494 -46.84 40.79 -38.03
N SER A 495 -46.27 42.01 -38.01
CA SER A 495 -46.30 43.04 -36.93
C SER A 495 -47.67 43.79 -36.84
N PRO A 496 -47.90 44.89 -36.05
CA PRO A 496 -47.23 45.54 -34.89
C PRO A 496 -48.25 45.98 -33.76
N PRO A 497 -48.10 47.09 -32.98
CA PRO A 497 -47.20 47.36 -31.82
C PRO A 497 -47.96 47.86 -30.52
N VAL A 498 -47.22 48.49 -29.58
CA VAL A 498 -47.61 49.26 -28.36
C VAL A 498 -47.57 48.44 -27.04
N GLY A 499 -46.94 48.84 -25.92
CA GLY A 499 -46.16 50.03 -25.56
C GLY A 499 -45.63 49.98 -24.11
N THR A 500 -44.71 50.92 -23.82
CA THR A 500 -44.47 51.68 -22.57
C THR A 500 -43.92 51.03 -21.28
N SER A 501 -42.72 51.52 -20.91
CA SER A 501 -42.25 52.07 -19.61
C SER A 501 -42.04 51.21 -18.35
N SER A 502 -40.75 51.12 -17.96
CA SER A 502 -40.08 51.47 -16.68
C SER A 502 -40.90 52.00 -15.48
N PRO A 503 -40.34 52.03 -14.25
CA PRO A 503 -38.92 51.87 -13.86
C PRO A 503 -38.54 50.58 -13.11
#